data_AF-A0ABD4X6S8-F1
#
_entry.id   AF-A0ABD4X6S8-F1
#
_cell.length_a   1.000
_cell.length_b   1.000
_cell.length_c   1.000
_cell.angle_alpha   90.00
_cell.angle_beta   90.00
_cell.angle_gamma   90.00
#
_symmetry.space_group_name_H-M   'P 1'
#
loop_
_entity.id
_entity.type
_entity.pdbx_description
1 polymer ?
#
loop_
_entity_poly.entity_id
_entity_poly.type
_entity_poly.pdbx_seq_one_letter_code
_entity_poly.pdbx_strand_id
1 'polypeptide(L)'
;MASVASQQDFAWQQLGIIPGVALRLFGMRRSGNHAIVGWMQRNAPGGRSVFLNNCKPGSDPFRSFRGIEVDGAHAPQHKALRDMASVAGTAGNGALLVMSYEDTSPAEFTGERQVSGPFDEGLLTRNVVIYRSFLNWSASLLKKMQGNSGYSLVRRNAILLRAMDTYTRLLGLVEQARDLAISCISYDRWCGEDAYRAALLGELGLETRDNTLGTVQRYGGGSSFQKEAQSAEDLQTDQRWRQMAGDAEYQAVLHLAARDTALTDRLSRLFPADAAVLSGIAAKAPMANGGLA
;
A
#
# COMPACT_ATOMS: atom_id res chain seq x y z
N MET A 1 9.97 -34.60 13.66
CA MET A 1 10.55 -33.29 14.02
C MET A 1 11.70 -32.96 13.08
N ALA A 2 11.40 -32.62 11.82
CA ALA A 2 12.36 -31.83 11.05
C ALA A 2 12.37 -30.45 11.72
N SER A 3 13.51 -30.04 12.26
CA SER A 3 13.61 -28.87 13.15
C SER A 3 13.21 -27.60 12.40
N VAL A 4 12.50 -26.69 13.06
CA VAL A 4 12.16 -25.34 12.57
C VAL A 4 13.35 -24.61 11.92
N ALA A 5 14.58 -24.86 12.39
CA ALA A 5 15.82 -24.40 11.78
C ALA A 5 15.98 -24.77 10.29
N SER A 6 15.59 -25.99 9.88
CA SER A 6 15.74 -26.46 8.49
C SER A 6 14.78 -25.79 7.50
N GLN A 7 13.64 -25.26 7.98
CA GLN A 7 12.69 -24.52 7.13
C GLN A 7 13.07 -23.03 7.02
N GLN A 8 13.55 -22.43 8.10
CA GLN A 8 14.18 -21.10 8.11
C GLN A 8 15.36 -21.03 7.13
N ASP A 9 16.24 -22.02 7.20
CA ASP A 9 17.42 -22.09 6.33
C ASP A 9 17.02 -22.23 4.85
N PHE A 10 15.97 -22.99 4.54
CA PHE A 10 15.57 -23.24 3.14
C PHE A 10 14.96 -22.02 2.44
N ALA A 11 14.09 -21.27 3.13
CA ALA A 11 13.48 -20.07 2.54
C ALA A 11 14.52 -18.96 2.27
N TRP A 12 15.42 -18.74 3.23
CA TRP A 12 16.49 -17.75 3.09
C TRP A 12 17.59 -18.18 2.12
N GLN A 13 17.84 -19.48 1.96
CA GLN A 13 18.67 -20.01 0.88
C GLN A 13 18.12 -19.62 -0.51
N GLN A 14 16.81 -19.69 -0.72
CA GLN A 14 16.21 -19.26 -1.99
C GLN A 14 16.41 -17.75 -2.24
N LEU A 15 16.35 -16.94 -1.19
CA LEU A 15 16.60 -15.50 -1.28
C LEU A 15 18.09 -15.16 -1.46
N GLY A 16 18.99 -16.02 -0.97
CA GLY A 16 20.44 -15.80 -1.00
C GLY A 16 20.97 -14.89 0.12
N ILE A 17 20.12 -14.44 1.04
CA ILE A 17 20.48 -13.67 2.23
C ILE A 17 19.59 -14.09 3.40
N ILE A 18 20.07 -13.89 4.62
CA ILE A 18 19.27 -13.90 5.85
C ILE A 18 18.91 -12.44 6.18
N PRO A 19 17.64 -12.00 6.03
CA PRO A 19 17.24 -10.64 6.36
C PRO A 19 17.41 -10.34 7.84
N GLY A 20 17.77 -9.10 8.18
CA GLY A 20 17.75 -8.60 9.57
C GLY A 20 16.35 -8.18 10.00
N VAL A 21 15.56 -7.68 9.04
CA VAL A 21 14.15 -7.33 9.18
C VAL A 21 13.42 -7.82 7.93
N ALA A 22 12.33 -8.57 8.10
CA ALA A 22 11.49 -9.05 7.01
C ALA A 22 10.05 -8.54 7.18
N LEU A 23 9.63 -7.63 6.31
CA LEU A 23 8.32 -7.00 6.35
C LEU A 23 7.43 -7.51 5.23
N ARG A 24 6.17 -7.77 5.55
CA ARG A 24 5.12 -7.93 4.56
C ARG A 24 4.19 -6.73 4.58
N LEU A 25 4.09 -6.06 3.43
CA LEU A 25 3.43 -4.78 3.28
C LEU A 25 2.14 -4.92 2.46
N PHE A 26 1.04 -4.39 2.99
CA PHE A 26 -0.25 -4.31 2.31
C PHE A 26 -0.64 -2.86 2.08
N GLY A 27 -1.23 -2.57 0.93
CA GLY A 27 -1.77 -1.24 0.68
C GLY A 27 -2.55 -1.18 -0.62
N MET A 28 -3.55 -0.31 -0.67
CA MET A 28 -4.27 -0.06 -1.92
C MET A 28 -3.33 0.60 -2.94
N ARG A 29 -3.53 0.35 -4.24
CA ARG A 29 -2.87 1.16 -5.25
C ARG A 29 -3.16 2.64 -4.98
N ARG A 30 -2.16 3.51 -5.18
CA ARG A 30 -2.26 4.97 -4.93
C ARG A 30 -2.39 5.38 -3.45
N SER A 31 -2.22 4.47 -2.50
CA SER A 31 -2.15 4.83 -1.06
C SER A 31 -0.84 5.52 -0.68
N GLY A 32 0.22 5.38 -1.47
CA GLY A 32 1.57 5.88 -1.13
C GLY A 32 2.63 4.80 -0.95
N ASN A 33 2.32 3.53 -1.27
CA ASN A 33 3.21 2.37 -1.15
C ASN A 33 4.68 2.66 -1.50
N HIS A 34 4.98 3.09 -2.74
CA HIS A 34 6.34 3.33 -3.19
C HIS A 34 7.09 4.40 -2.39
N ALA A 35 6.42 5.48 -1.96
CA ALA A 35 7.05 6.53 -1.18
C ALA A 35 7.48 6.00 0.21
N ILE A 36 6.60 5.24 0.85
CA ILE A 36 6.87 4.61 2.15
C ILE A 36 7.95 3.53 2.02
N VAL A 37 7.90 2.68 1.00
CA VAL A 37 8.94 1.66 0.77
C VAL A 37 10.29 2.30 0.50
N GLY A 38 10.35 3.33 -0.35
CA GLY A 38 11.60 4.06 -0.60
C GLY A 38 12.15 4.69 0.69
N TRP A 39 11.28 5.20 1.56
CA TRP A 39 11.67 5.68 2.89
C TRP A 39 12.20 4.56 3.79
N MET A 40 11.57 3.38 3.81
CA MET A 40 12.10 2.22 4.54
C MET A 40 13.48 1.80 4.01
N GLN A 41 13.69 1.78 2.69
CA GLN A 41 14.97 1.41 2.07
C GLN A 41 16.10 2.38 2.41
N ARG A 42 15.84 3.69 2.45
CA ARG A 42 16.84 4.70 2.88
C ARG A 42 17.25 4.54 4.36
N ASN A 43 16.38 3.92 5.17
CA ASN A 43 16.64 3.62 6.57
C ASN A 43 17.10 2.18 6.82
N ALA A 44 17.26 1.37 5.76
CA ALA A 44 17.62 -0.04 5.88
C ALA A 44 19.01 -0.24 6.52
N PRO A 45 19.26 -1.35 7.23
CA PRO A 45 20.54 -1.63 7.89
C PRO A 45 21.75 -1.56 6.93
N GLY A 46 22.61 -0.56 7.12
CA GLY A 46 23.74 -0.29 6.23
C GLY A 46 23.35 0.10 4.80
N GLY A 47 22.13 0.59 4.58
CA GLY A 47 21.57 0.90 3.26
C GLY A 47 21.16 -0.33 2.44
N ARG A 48 21.22 -1.53 3.04
CA ARG A 48 21.04 -2.80 2.33
C ARG A 48 19.59 -3.25 2.37
N SER A 49 18.98 -3.45 1.21
CA SER A 49 17.56 -3.82 1.12
C SER A 49 17.22 -4.65 -0.12
N VAL A 50 16.17 -5.44 0.00
CA VAL A 50 15.50 -6.14 -1.10
C VAL A 50 14.02 -5.83 -1.02
N PHE A 51 13.47 -5.26 -2.09
CA PHE A 51 12.04 -4.97 -2.21
C PHE A 51 11.43 -5.79 -3.34
N LEU A 52 10.48 -6.66 -3.00
CA LEU A 52 9.66 -7.39 -3.94
C LEU A 52 8.33 -6.65 -4.12
N ASN A 53 8.19 -6.02 -5.28
CA ASN A 53 7.05 -5.19 -5.60
C ASN A 53 5.87 -6.04 -6.12
N ASN A 54 4.71 -5.84 -5.51
CA ASN A 54 3.42 -6.39 -5.93
C ASN A 54 3.47 -7.91 -6.19
N CYS A 55 3.77 -8.65 -5.13
CA CYS A 55 3.67 -10.11 -5.06
C CYS A 55 2.23 -10.57 -5.34
N LYS A 56 2.09 -11.71 -6.01
CA LYS A 56 0.80 -12.32 -6.30
C LYS A 56 0.25 -12.97 -5.03
N PRO A 57 -0.94 -12.59 -4.55
CA PRO A 57 -1.55 -13.23 -3.38
C PRO A 57 -1.78 -14.74 -3.60
N GLY A 58 -1.59 -15.52 -2.54
CA GLY A 58 -1.70 -16.98 -2.55
C GLY A 58 -0.58 -17.70 -3.30
N SER A 59 0.54 -17.03 -3.58
CA SER A 59 1.70 -17.58 -4.28
C SER A 59 2.99 -17.26 -3.53
N ASP A 60 4.04 -18.06 -3.76
CA ASP A 60 5.37 -17.82 -3.20
C ASP A 60 5.88 -16.43 -3.63
N PRO A 61 6.14 -15.50 -2.71
CA PRO A 61 6.59 -14.15 -3.03
C PRO A 61 7.93 -14.13 -3.77
N PHE A 62 8.79 -15.14 -3.59
CA PHE A 62 10.09 -15.22 -4.29
C PHE A 62 9.97 -15.72 -5.73
N ARG A 63 8.77 -16.11 -6.15
CA ARG A 63 8.48 -16.59 -7.51
C ARG A 63 7.40 -15.78 -8.21
N SER A 64 6.79 -14.80 -7.53
CA SER A 64 5.55 -14.20 -7.98
C SER A 64 5.43 -12.69 -7.77
N PHE A 65 6.51 -11.94 -7.92
CA PHE A 65 6.55 -10.47 -7.83
C PHE A 65 6.52 -9.81 -9.21
N ARG A 66 6.10 -8.54 -9.28
CA ARG A 66 6.05 -7.71 -10.51
C ARG A 66 7.26 -6.81 -10.70
N GLY A 67 8.08 -6.62 -9.67
CA GLY A 67 9.32 -5.88 -9.74
C GLY A 67 10.22 -6.19 -8.55
N ILE A 68 11.52 -5.98 -8.72
CA ILE A 68 12.51 -6.15 -7.66
C ILE A 68 13.42 -4.93 -7.62
N GLU A 69 13.68 -4.44 -6.42
CA GLU A 69 14.72 -3.46 -6.16
C GLU A 69 15.72 -4.02 -5.14
N VAL A 70 16.99 -3.75 -5.36
CA VAL A 70 18.09 -4.07 -4.45
C VAL A 70 18.80 -2.77 -4.12
N ASP A 71 18.92 -2.46 -2.82
CA ASP A 71 19.55 -1.24 -2.29
C ASP A 71 18.95 0.05 -2.89
N GLY A 72 17.62 0.05 -3.10
CA GLY A 72 16.87 1.16 -3.69
C GLY A 72 17.01 1.32 -5.20
N ALA A 73 17.71 0.41 -5.89
CA ALA A 73 17.87 0.41 -7.34
C ALA A 73 17.11 -0.75 -8.00
N HIS A 74 16.56 -0.51 -9.19
CA HIS A 74 15.87 -1.55 -9.95
C HIS A 74 16.83 -2.70 -10.32
N ALA A 75 16.37 -3.92 -10.08
CA ALA A 75 17.11 -5.13 -10.41
C ALA A 75 16.39 -5.95 -11.50
N PRO A 76 17.10 -6.81 -12.25
CA PRO A 76 16.53 -7.56 -13.36
C PRO A 76 15.55 -8.65 -12.88
N GLN A 77 14.25 -8.35 -12.90
CA GLN A 77 13.18 -9.26 -12.48
C GLN A 77 13.25 -10.64 -13.14
N HIS A 78 13.48 -10.69 -14.46
CA HIS A 78 13.55 -11.97 -15.20
C HIS A 78 14.70 -12.87 -14.71
N LYS A 79 15.80 -12.27 -14.24
CA LYS A 79 16.93 -13.00 -13.67
C LYS A 79 16.58 -13.49 -12.28
N ALA A 80 16.01 -12.63 -11.44
CA ALA A 80 15.58 -12.98 -10.09
C ALA A 80 14.50 -14.08 -10.06
N LEU A 81 13.59 -14.12 -11.04
CA LEU A 81 12.59 -15.20 -11.16
C LEU A 81 13.21 -16.56 -11.51
N ARG A 82 14.41 -16.59 -12.11
CA ARG A 82 15.15 -17.83 -12.42
C ARG A 82 16.09 -18.21 -11.29
N ASP A 83 16.78 -17.23 -10.75
CA ASP A 83 17.78 -17.36 -9.69
C ASP A 83 17.73 -16.11 -8.80
N MET A 84 16.90 -16.19 -7.77
CA MET A 84 16.67 -15.09 -6.82
C MET A 84 17.96 -14.75 -6.06
N ALA A 85 18.69 -15.77 -5.59
CA ALA A 85 19.93 -15.60 -4.84
C ALA A 85 20.99 -14.82 -5.64
N SER A 86 21.09 -15.03 -6.96
CA SER A 86 22.04 -14.28 -7.80
C SER A 86 21.76 -12.77 -7.93
N VAL A 87 20.57 -12.33 -7.50
CA VAL A 87 20.14 -10.93 -7.55
C VAL A 87 20.02 -10.35 -6.15
N ALA A 88 19.21 -10.96 -5.28
CA ALA A 88 19.00 -10.49 -3.91
C ALA A 88 20.23 -10.73 -3.01
N GLY A 89 21.06 -11.73 -3.32
CA GLY A 89 22.30 -12.06 -2.61
C GLY A 89 23.28 -10.90 -2.51
N THR A 90 23.26 -9.97 -3.47
CA THR A 90 24.18 -8.83 -3.47
C THR A 90 23.91 -7.83 -2.33
N ALA A 91 22.70 -7.81 -1.77
CA ALA A 91 22.37 -7.00 -0.59
C ALA A 91 23.10 -7.49 0.67
N GLY A 92 23.45 -8.78 0.72
CA GLY A 92 24.10 -9.41 1.87
C GLY A 92 23.22 -9.61 3.10
N ASN A 93 23.73 -10.39 4.06
CA ASN A 93 23.01 -10.74 5.29
C ASN A 93 22.74 -9.50 6.17
N GLY A 94 21.59 -9.51 6.83
CA GLY A 94 21.12 -8.42 7.68
C GLY A 94 20.38 -7.30 6.92
N ALA A 95 20.20 -7.43 5.59
CA ALA A 95 19.43 -6.46 4.81
C ALA A 95 17.94 -6.43 5.24
N LEU A 96 17.27 -5.32 4.92
CA LEU A 96 15.82 -5.21 4.99
C LEU A 96 15.18 -5.96 3.82
N LEU A 97 14.26 -6.89 4.08
CA LEU A 97 13.37 -7.46 3.07
C LEU A 97 11.98 -6.83 3.20
N VAL A 98 11.43 -6.34 2.08
CA VAL A 98 10.03 -5.91 1.99
C VAL A 98 9.32 -6.68 0.88
N MET A 99 8.22 -7.35 1.22
CA MET A 99 7.34 -8.02 0.25
C MET A 99 6.01 -7.30 0.23
N SER A 100 5.66 -6.68 -0.89
CA SER A 100 4.41 -5.90 -0.99
C SER A 100 3.30 -6.61 -1.75
N TYR A 101 2.07 -6.38 -1.32
CA TYR A 101 0.85 -6.86 -1.95
C TYR A 101 -0.09 -5.67 -2.15
N GLU A 102 -0.34 -5.30 -3.40
CA GLU A 102 -1.26 -4.20 -3.72
C GLU A 102 -2.70 -4.68 -3.85
N ASP A 103 -3.66 -3.84 -3.46
CA ASP A 103 -5.11 -4.11 -3.55
C ASP A 103 -5.52 -5.46 -2.97
N THR A 104 -4.84 -5.87 -1.90
CA THR A 104 -5.03 -7.16 -1.25
C THR A 104 -5.27 -6.92 0.24
N SER A 105 -6.33 -7.52 0.78
CA SER A 105 -6.57 -7.56 2.22
C SER A 105 -6.23 -8.95 2.77
N PRO A 106 -5.34 -9.05 3.78
CA PRO A 106 -5.13 -10.30 4.51
C PRO A 106 -6.40 -10.96 5.04
N ALA A 107 -7.45 -10.18 5.33
CA ALA A 107 -8.74 -10.70 5.77
C ALA A 107 -9.43 -11.62 4.75
N GLU A 108 -9.03 -11.59 3.47
CA GLU A 108 -9.54 -12.46 2.41
C GLU A 108 -8.88 -13.86 2.40
N PHE A 109 -7.88 -14.06 3.26
CA PHE A 109 -7.06 -15.26 3.35
C PHE A 109 -7.26 -15.89 4.74
N THR A 110 -8.16 -16.89 4.81
CA THR A 110 -8.55 -17.56 6.05
C THR A 110 -8.27 -19.07 5.97
N GLY A 111 -8.09 -19.70 7.14
CA GLY A 111 -7.84 -21.14 7.24
C GLY A 111 -6.46 -21.49 6.68
N GLU A 112 -6.40 -22.49 5.81
CA GLU A 112 -5.14 -22.97 5.19
C GLU A 112 -4.62 -22.05 4.07
N ARG A 113 -5.41 -21.07 3.63
CA ARG A 113 -4.99 -20.13 2.57
C ARG A 113 -4.22 -18.97 3.17
N GLN A 114 -2.92 -18.96 2.92
CA GLN A 114 -2.00 -17.90 3.30
C GLN A 114 -1.82 -16.87 2.18
N VAL A 115 -1.61 -15.60 2.54
CA VAL A 115 -1.42 -14.53 1.54
C VAL A 115 -0.12 -14.73 0.77
N SER A 116 0.91 -15.25 1.44
CA SER A 116 2.20 -15.57 0.84
C SER A 116 2.29 -17.02 0.33
N GLY A 117 1.15 -17.69 0.15
CA GLY A 117 1.07 -19.03 -0.40
C GLY A 117 1.86 -20.04 0.43
N PRO A 118 2.84 -20.77 -0.14
CA PRO A 118 3.63 -21.78 0.57
C PRO A 118 4.80 -21.19 1.38
N PHE A 119 5.01 -19.87 1.35
CA PHE A 119 6.06 -19.24 2.14
C PHE A 119 5.72 -19.29 3.63
N ASP A 120 6.68 -19.67 4.46
CA ASP A 120 6.51 -19.67 5.90
C ASP A 120 6.39 -18.24 6.44
N GLU A 121 5.16 -17.81 6.71
CA GLU A 121 4.88 -16.47 7.23
C GLU A 121 5.43 -16.24 8.65
N GLY A 122 5.81 -17.31 9.39
CA GLY A 122 6.49 -17.21 10.68
C GLY A 122 7.89 -16.61 10.58
N LEU A 123 8.43 -16.51 9.37
CA LEU A 123 9.70 -15.85 9.06
C LEU A 123 9.61 -14.33 9.03
N LEU A 124 8.40 -13.79 8.96
CA LEU A 124 8.17 -12.35 8.92
C LEU A 124 8.41 -11.73 10.29
N THR A 125 9.16 -10.64 10.31
CA THR A 125 9.27 -9.79 11.50
C THR A 125 7.93 -9.12 11.78
N ARG A 126 7.24 -8.64 10.72
CA ARG A 126 5.96 -7.95 10.89
C ARG A 126 5.13 -7.86 9.62
N ASN A 127 3.81 -7.78 9.82
CA ASN A 127 2.87 -7.30 8.81
C ASN A 127 2.68 -5.78 8.95
N VAL A 128 2.60 -5.10 7.82
CA VAL A 128 2.44 -3.65 7.73
C VAL A 128 1.26 -3.32 6.82
N VAL A 129 0.38 -2.42 7.24
CA VAL A 129 -0.74 -1.93 6.43
C VAL A 129 -0.57 -0.42 6.19
N ILE A 130 -0.53 -0.03 4.93
CA ILE A 130 -0.59 1.37 4.51
C ILE A 130 -2.03 1.74 4.20
N TYR A 131 -2.49 2.82 4.81
CA TYR A 131 -3.82 3.38 4.59
C TYR A 131 -3.75 4.91 4.50
N ARG A 132 -4.77 5.53 3.90
CA ARG A 132 -4.77 6.95 3.54
C ARG A 132 -6.20 7.47 3.54
N SER A 133 -6.40 8.77 3.78
CA SER A 133 -7.68 9.46 3.57
C SER A 133 -8.41 8.90 2.34
N PHE A 134 -9.64 8.43 2.57
CA PHE A 134 -10.51 7.86 1.55
C PHE A 134 -10.77 8.85 0.42
N LEU A 135 -11.05 10.11 0.75
CA LEU A 135 -11.30 11.15 -0.24
C LEU A 135 -10.09 11.31 -1.16
N ASN A 136 -8.90 11.49 -0.58
CA ASN A 136 -7.69 11.69 -1.37
C ASN A 136 -7.27 10.44 -2.17
N TRP A 137 -7.42 9.26 -1.58
CA TRP A 137 -7.10 7.99 -2.24
C TRP A 137 -8.06 7.69 -3.41
N SER A 138 -9.38 7.77 -3.18
CA SER A 138 -10.39 7.51 -4.21
C SER A 138 -10.27 8.48 -5.39
N ALA A 139 -10.03 9.77 -5.13
CA ALA A 139 -9.73 10.78 -6.16
C ALA A 139 -8.48 10.40 -6.96
N SER A 140 -7.40 9.99 -6.27
CA SER A 140 -6.14 9.57 -6.89
C SER A 140 -6.29 8.35 -7.80
N LEU A 141 -7.08 7.38 -7.36
CA LEU A 141 -7.35 6.16 -8.12
C LEU A 141 -8.22 6.47 -9.34
N LEU A 142 -9.32 7.21 -9.16
CA LEU A 142 -10.20 7.58 -10.25
C LEU A 142 -9.47 8.39 -11.33
N LYS A 143 -8.73 9.44 -10.93
CA LYS A 143 -7.97 10.27 -11.86
C LYS A 143 -6.95 9.47 -12.67
N LYS A 144 -6.29 8.48 -12.05
CA LYS A 144 -5.38 7.56 -12.76
C LYS A 144 -6.12 6.80 -13.85
N MET A 145 -7.30 6.29 -13.55
CA MET A 145 -8.10 5.49 -14.49
C MET A 145 -8.71 6.34 -15.60
N GLN A 146 -9.14 7.58 -15.31
CA GLN A 146 -9.63 8.53 -16.32
C GLN A 146 -8.56 8.85 -17.37
N GLY A 147 -7.27 8.84 -16.99
CA GLY A 147 -6.16 9.01 -17.93
C GLY A 147 -5.91 7.83 -18.87
N ASN A 148 -6.64 6.71 -18.74
CA ASN A 148 -6.53 5.54 -19.61
C ASN A 148 -7.71 5.48 -20.59
N SER A 149 -7.43 5.75 -21.87
CA SER A 149 -8.45 5.76 -22.95
C SER A 149 -9.12 4.41 -23.18
N GLY A 150 -8.49 3.30 -22.79
CA GLY A 150 -9.07 1.96 -22.88
C GLY A 150 -10.10 1.64 -21.78
N TYR A 151 -10.31 2.54 -20.81
CA TYR A 151 -11.24 2.33 -19.71
C TYR A 151 -12.50 3.18 -19.90
N SER A 152 -13.62 2.52 -20.17
CA SER A 152 -14.94 3.16 -20.18
C SER A 152 -15.36 3.62 -18.78
N LEU A 153 -16.33 4.54 -18.71
CA LEU A 153 -16.93 5.02 -17.46
C LEU A 153 -17.35 3.85 -16.56
N VAL A 154 -18.07 2.86 -17.11
CA VAL A 154 -18.54 1.67 -16.39
C VAL A 154 -17.36 0.87 -15.85
N ARG A 155 -16.31 0.65 -16.66
CA ARG A 155 -15.13 -0.11 -16.24
C ARG A 155 -14.39 0.57 -15.10
N ARG A 156 -14.22 1.91 -15.15
CA ARG A 156 -13.55 2.68 -14.09
C ARG A 156 -14.31 2.58 -12.77
N ASN A 157 -15.63 2.75 -12.82
CA ASN A 157 -16.47 2.65 -11.63
C ASN A 157 -16.48 1.23 -11.06
N ALA A 158 -16.56 0.19 -11.89
CA ALA A 158 -16.47 -1.19 -11.42
C ALA A 158 -15.15 -1.48 -10.68
N ILE A 159 -14.02 -0.99 -11.22
CA ILE A 159 -12.71 -1.13 -10.57
C ILE A 159 -12.69 -0.35 -9.25
N LEU A 160 -13.18 0.89 -9.24
CA LEU A 160 -13.16 1.75 -8.07
C LEU A 160 -14.03 1.19 -6.94
N LEU A 161 -15.25 0.76 -7.22
CA LEU A 161 -16.16 0.19 -6.21
C LEU A 161 -15.60 -1.09 -5.60
N ARG A 162 -14.99 -1.97 -6.42
CA ARG A 162 -14.28 -3.14 -5.90
C ARG A 162 -13.10 -2.73 -5.02
N ALA A 163 -12.34 -1.73 -5.42
CA ALA A 163 -11.24 -1.23 -4.61
C ALA A 163 -11.73 -0.62 -3.30
N MET A 164 -12.88 0.08 -3.29
CA MET A 164 -13.49 0.65 -2.08
C MET A 164 -13.84 -0.45 -1.07
N ASP A 165 -14.43 -1.55 -1.53
CA ASP A 165 -14.74 -2.71 -0.70
C ASP A 165 -13.47 -3.32 -0.07
N THR A 166 -12.40 -3.53 -0.86
CA THR A 166 -11.10 -3.99 -0.32
C THR A 166 -10.50 -2.96 0.67
N TYR A 167 -10.60 -1.67 0.38
CA TYR A 167 -10.13 -0.61 1.27
C TYR A 167 -10.89 -0.60 2.61
N THR A 168 -12.21 -0.77 2.59
CA THR A 168 -13.04 -0.92 3.80
C THR A 168 -12.58 -2.10 4.65
N ARG A 169 -12.21 -3.23 4.04
CA ARG A 169 -11.61 -4.38 4.75
C ARG A 169 -10.26 -4.04 5.36
N LEU A 170 -9.38 -3.35 4.63
CA LEU A 170 -8.08 -2.90 5.16
C LEU A 170 -8.26 -1.96 6.36
N LEU A 171 -9.22 -1.04 6.33
CA LEU A 171 -9.53 -0.21 7.50
C LEU A 171 -9.94 -1.03 8.72
N GLY A 172 -10.59 -2.18 8.51
CA GLY A 172 -10.89 -3.11 9.59
C GLY A 172 -9.70 -3.81 10.20
N LEU A 173 -8.62 -4.00 9.43
CA LEU A 173 -7.34 -4.45 9.99
C LEU A 173 -6.68 -3.35 10.82
N VAL A 174 -6.80 -2.09 10.39
CA VAL A 174 -6.28 -0.94 11.16
C VAL A 174 -6.95 -0.83 12.53
N GLU A 175 -8.27 -1.03 12.60
CA GLU A 175 -9.00 -1.01 13.88
C GLU A 175 -8.60 -2.16 14.81
N GLN A 176 -8.16 -3.29 14.25
CA GLN A 176 -7.74 -4.49 14.98
C GLN A 176 -6.21 -4.62 15.09
N ALA A 177 -5.47 -3.57 14.73
CA ALA A 177 -4.02 -3.64 14.53
C ALA A 177 -3.26 -4.14 15.76
N ARG A 178 -3.70 -3.72 16.96
CA ARG A 178 -3.11 -4.16 18.23
C ARG A 178 -3.26 -5.67 18.42
N ASP A 179 -4.46 -6.20 18.23
CA ASP A 179 -4.78 -7.60 18.48
C ASP A 179 -4.13 -8.52 17.43
N LEU A 180 -3.97 -8.00 16.21
CA LEU A 180 -3.34 -8.70 15.09
C LEU A 180 -1.82 -8.48 15.00
N ALA A 181 -1.23 -7.70 15.90
CA ALA A 181 0.18 -7.29 15.89
C ALA A 181 0.65 -6.71 14.53
N ILE A 182 -0.23 -5.94 13.86
CA ILE A 182 0.03 -5.29 12.57
C ILE A 182 0.51 -3.85 12.80
N SER A 183 1.60 -3.44 12.17
CA SER A 183 1.98 -2.02 12.10
C SER A 183 1.13 -1.29 11.07
N CYS A 184 0.57 -0.15 11.44
CA CYS A 184 -0.30 0.63 10.55
C CYS A 184 0.35 1.99 10.24
N ILE A 185 0.51 2.27 8.95
CA ILE A 185 1.10 3.52 8.46
C ILE A 185 0.00 4.34 7.78
N SER A 186 -0.45 5.40 8.46
CA SER A 186 -1.27 6.43 7.85
C SER A 186 -0.39 7.26 6.92
N TYR A 187 -0.64 7.22 5.61
CA TYR A 187 0.10 8.02 4.64
C TYR A 187 -0.01 9.52 4.93
N ASP A 188 -1.19 9.99 5.33
CA ASP A 188 -1.42 11.41 5.63
C ASP A 188 -0.56 11.88 6.80
N ARG A 189 -0.52 11.11 7.90
CA ARG A 189 0.36 11.41 9.05
C ARG A 189 1.83 11.20 8.71
N TRP A 190 2.16 10.13 7.99
CA TRP A 190 3.53 9.88 7.51
C TRP A 190 4.03 11.06 6.67
N CYS A 191 3.19 11.65 5.82
CA CYS A 191 3.55 12.81 5.02
C CYS A 191 3.74 14.07 5.89
N GLY A 192 2.81 14.33 6.82
CA GLY A 192 2.74 15.59 7.57
C GLY A 192 3.50 15.66 8.90
N GLU A 193 3.81 14.52 9.54
CA GLU A 193 4.31 14.47 10.92
C GLU A 193 5.68 13.78 11.00
N ASP A 194 6.75 14.57 11.15
CA ASP A 194 8.12 14.05 11.23
C ASP A 194 8.34 13.08 12.40
N ALA A 195 7.82 13.44 13.57
CA ALA A 195 7.90 12.59 14.77
C ALA A 195 7.15 11.26 14.59
N TYR A 196 6.02 11.26 13.87
CA TYR A 196 5.29 10.03 13.55
C TYR A 196 6.09 9.12 12.63
N ARG A 197 6.74 9.68 11.59
CA ARG A 197 7.65 8.91 10.74
C ARG A 197 8.79 8.29 11.54
N ALA A 198 9.49 9.07 12.36
CA ALA A 198 10.60 8.57 13.16
C ALA A 198 10.17 7.43 14.10
N ALA A 199 9.02 7.58 14.76
CA ALA A 199 8.46 6.55 15.64
C ALA A 199 8.15 5.25 14.88
N LEU A 200 7.62 5.34 13.65
CA LEU A 200 7.36 4.17 12.81
C LEU A 200 8.64 3.41 12.44
N LEU A 201 9.78 4.07 12.22
CA LEU A 201 11.04 3.35 11.98
C LEU A 201 11.40 2.48 13.17
N GLY A 202 11.32 3.04 14.38
CA GLY A 202 11.55 2.27 15.62
C GLY A 202 10.60 1.08 15.76
N GLU A 203 9.32 1.26 15.48
CA GLU A 203 8.31 0.18 15.51
C GLU A 203 8.62 -0.95 14.50
N LEU A 204 9.17 -0.59 13.34
CA LEU A 204 9.56 -1.51 12.27
C LEU A 204 10.94 -2.15 12.49
N GLY A 205 11.65 -1.81 13.57
CA GLY A 205 12.99 -2.31 13.84
C GLY A 205 14.07 -1.67 12.95
N LEU A 206 13.81 -0.46 12.46
CA LEU A 206 14.72 0.32 11.62
C LEU A 206 15.28 1.51 12.41
N GLU A 207 16.54 1.85 12.14
CA GLU A 207 17.16 3.06 12.68
C GLU A 207 16.71 4.28 11.86
N THR A 208 16.62 5.44 12.51
CA THR A 208 16.36 6.71 11.82
C THR A 208 17.66 7.24 11.21
N ARG A 209 17.90 6.91 9.93
CA ARG A 209 19.02 7.42 9.11
C ARG A 209 18.61 8.61 8.23
N ASP A 210 17.43 8.52 7.62
CA ASP A 210 16.85 9.55 6.76
C ASP A 210 15.33 9.63 6.99
N ASN A 211 14.88 10.64 7.73
CA ASN A 211 13.46 10.84 8.03
C ASN A 211 12.72 11.76 7.03
N THR A 212 13.38 12.16 5.94
CA THR A 212 12.79 13.02 4.91
C THR A 212 11.80 12.24 4.05
N LEU A 213 10.91 12.94 3.33
CA LEU A 213 10.00 12.32 2.35
C LEU A 213 10.75 11.77 1.12
N GLY A 214 11.97 12.25 0.88
CA GLY A 214 12.80 11.86 -0.26
C GLY A 214 12.30 12.42 -1.59
N THR A 215 12.90 11.95 -2.69
CA THR A 215 12.52 12.37 -4.05
C THR A 215 11.26 11.64 -4.54
N VAL A 216 10.45 12.30 -5.37
CA VAL A 216 9.30 11.66 -6.00
C VAL A 216 9.77 10.54 -6.94
N GLN A 217 9.46 9.29 -6.61
CA GLN A 217 9.70 8.18 -7.52
C GLN A 217 8.80 8.32 -8.76
N ARG A 218 9.43 8.43 -9.94
CA ARG A 218 8.72 8.58 -11.23
C ARG A 218 8.09 7.28 -11.73
N TYR A 219 8.54 6.14 -11.21
CA TYR A 219 8.06 4.81 -11.59
C TYR A 219 6.75 4.44 -10.85
N GLY A 220 5.90 3.58 -11.44
CA GLY A 220 4.54 3.29 -10.94
C GLY A 220 3.43 4.25 -11.42
N GLY A 221 3.78 5.14 -12.37
CA GLY A 221 2.87 6.06 -13.05
C GLY A 221 2.79 7.47 -12.45
N GLY A 222 3.69 7.83 -11.52
CA GLY A 222 3.80 9.18 -10.96
C GLY A 222 2.54 9.70 -10.28
N SER A 223 2.47 10.99 -9.94
CA SER A 223 1.20 11.60 -9.51
C SER A 223 0.24 11.71 -10.69
N SER A 224 -1.02 11.30 -10.49
CA SER A 224 -2.06 11.39 -11.52
C SER A 224 -2.46 12.83 -11.77
N PHE A 225 -2.10 13.71 -10.83
CA PHE A 225 -2.42 15.12 -10.83
C PHE A 225 -1.25 15.98 -11.32
N GLN A 226 0.00 15.60 -10.99
CA GLN A 226 1.19 16.36 -11.34
C GLN A 226 2.30 15.43 -11.84
N LYS A 227 2.42 15.31 -13.17
CA LYS A 227 3.44 14.44 -13.79
C LYS A 227 4.86 15.00 -13.69
N GLU A 228 5.00 16.30 -13.39
CA GLU A 228 6.28 17.04 -13.40
C GLU A 228 6.83 17.35 -12.00
N ALA A 229 6.13 16.97 -10.93
CA ALA A 229 6.58 17.23 -9.57
C ALA A 229 7.94 16.57 -9.30
N GLN A 230 8.87 17.35 -8.74
CA GLN A 230 10.23 16.92 -8.45
C GLN A 230 10.41 16.54 -6.97
N SER A 231 9.64 17.17 -6.08
CA SER A 231 9.65 16.93 -4.64
C SER A 231 8.29 16.41 -4.12
N ALA A 232 8.30 15.72 -2.98
CA ALA A 232 7.08 15.14 -2.40
C ALA A 232 6.10 16.24 -1.94
N GLU A 233 6.65 17.39 -1.56
CA GLU A 233 5.96 18.58 -1.11
C GLU A 233 5.13 19.23 -2.23
N ASP A 234 5.57 19.11 -3.49
CA ASP A 234 4.87 19.64 -4.66
C ASP A 234 3.55 18.90 -4.95
N LEU A 235 3.38 17.69 -4.40
CA LEU A 235 2.36 16.74 -4.86
C LEU A 235 0.93 17.03 -4.36
N GLN A 236 0.76 18.01 -3.45
CA GLN A 236 -0.51 18.43 -2.82
C GLN A 236 -1.46 17.25 -2.55
N THR A 237 -0.89 16.18 -1.99
CA THR A 237 -1.54 14.87 -1.99
C THR A 237 -2.79 14.85 -1.09
N ASP A 238 -2.80 15.68 -0.08
CA ASP A 238 -3.87 15.92 0.89
C ASP A 238 -5.06 16.74 0.34
N GLN A 239 -4.91 17.37 -0.83
CA GLN A 239 -5.94 18.23 -1.45
C GLN A 239 -6.52 17.67 -2.76
N ARG A 240 -6.18 16.44 -3.14
CA ARG A 240 -6.57 15.85 -4.44
C ARG A 240 -8.07 15.74 -4.62
N TRP A 241 -8.81 15.45 -3.55
CA TRP A 241 -10.27 15.38 -3.61
C TRP A 241 -10.91 16.74 -3.94
N ARG A 242 -10.33 17.85 -3.46
CA ARG A 242 -10.81 19.21 -3.79
C ARG A 242 -10.64 19.53 -5.26
N GLN A 243 -9.55 19.07 -5.86
CA GLN A 243 -9.30 19.23 -7.31
C GLN A 243 -10.31 18.44 -8.16
N MET A 244 -10.94 17.41 -7.60
CA MET A 244 -12.01 16.64 -8.23
C MET A 244 -13.42 17.04 -7.77
N ALA A 245 -13.57 18.11 -6.98
CA ALA A 245 -14.87 18.49 -6.42
C ALA A 245 -15.93 18.78 -7.51
N GLY A 246 -15.52 19.26 -8.68
CA GLY A 246 -16.42 19.47 -9.83
C GLY A 246 -16.55 18.28 -10.79
N ASP A 247 -15.85 17.18 -10.56
CA ASP A 247 -15.87 16.01 -11.46
C ASP A 247 -17.14 15.18 -11.21
N ALA A 248 -18.00 15.06 -12.22
CA ALA A 248 -19.30 14.38 -12.09
C ALA A 248 -19.18 12.87 -11.79
N GLU A 249 -18.17 12.19 -12.34
CA GLU A 249 -17.92 10.77 -12.06
C GLU A 249 -17.49 10.60 -10.60
N TYR A 250 -16.64 11.48 -10.09
CA TYR A 250 -16.22 11.46 -8.70
C TYR A 250 -17.36 11.80 -7.74
N GLN A 251 -18.21 12.78 -8.06
CA GLN A 251 -19.38 13.09 -7.24
C GLN A 251 -20.32 11.89 -7.12
N ALA A 252 -20.57 11.15 -8.22
CA ALA A 252 -21.37 9.93 -8.18
C ALA A 252 -20.76 8.88 -7.23
N VAL A 253 -19.44 8.70 -7.28
CA VAL A 253 -18.72 7.80 -6.37
C VAL A 253 -18.87 8.24 -4.91
N LEU A 254 -18.73 9.55 -4.62
CA LEU A 254 -18.90 10.08 -3.27
C LEU A 254 -20.33 9.88 -2.75
N HIS A 255 -21.34 10.00 -3.61
CA HIS A 255 -22.73 9.74 -3.24
C HIS A 255 -22.97 8.27 -2.86
N LEU A 256 -22.30 7.33 -3.53
CA LEU A 256 -22.31 5.91 -3.16
C LEU A 256 -21.55 5.67 -1.84
N ALA A 257 -20.32 6.19 -1.74
CA ALA A 257 -19.49 6.07 -0.55
C ALA A 257 -20.17 6.62 0.71
N ALA A 258 -20.85 7.76 0.59
CA ALA A 258 -21.58 8.41 1.68
C ALA A 258 -22.77 7.59 2.23
N ARG A 259 -23.20 6.57 1.49
CA ARG A 259 -24.33 5.68 1.85
C ARG A 259 -23.87 4.27 2.21
N ASP A 260 -22.58 3.98 2.09
CA ASP A 260 -21.99 2.75 2.58
C ASP A 260 -21.70 2.89 4.08
N THR A 261 -22.56 2.30 4.91
CA THR A 261 -22.42 2.34 6.37
C THR A 261 -21.16 1.64 6.85
N ALA A 262 -20.77 0.53 6.21
CA ALA A 262 -19.56 -0.20 6.59
C ALA A 262 -18.29 0.64 6.37
N LEU A 263 -18.26 1.43 5.29
CA LEU A 263 -17.18 2.39 5.04
C LEU A 263 -17.26 3.59 6.01
N THR A 264 -18.41 4.26 6.06
CA THR A 264 -18.56 5.53 6.81
C THR A 264 -18.36 5.35 8.32
N ASP A 265 -18.79 4.23 8.90
CA ASP A 265 -18.55 3.91 10.31
C ASP A 265 -17.05 3.84 10.61
N ARG A 266 -16.28 3.14 9.76
CA ARG A 266 -14.82 3.05 9.92
C ARG A 266 -14.14 4.40 9.70
N LEU A 267 -14.59 5.17 8.71
CA LEU A 267 -14.06 6.51 8.48
C LEU A 267 -14.34 7.44 9.66
N SER A 268 -15.48 7.34 10.34
CA SER A 268 -15.77 8.19 11.51
C SER A 268 -14.72 8.05 12.62
N ARG A 269 -14.12 6.85 12.76
CA ARG A 269 -13.10 6.54 13.76
C ARG A 269 -11.68 6.84 13.28
N LEU A 270 -11.38 6.54 12.01
CA LEU A 270 -10.01 6.63 11.46
C LEU A 270 -9.73 7.94 10.71
N PHE A 271 -10.73 8.53 10.08
CA PHE A 271 -10.67 9.76 9.28
C PHE A 271 -11.94 10.61 9.48
N PRO A 272 -12.16 11.19 10.68
CA PRO A 272 -13.39 11.91 10.99
C PRO A 272 -13.69 13.08 10.04
N ALA A 273 -12.66 13.71 9.47
CA ALA A 273 -12.82 14.75 8.45
C ALA A 273 -13.44 14.21 7.15
N ASP A 274 -13.00 13.04 6.68
CA ASP A 274 -13.58 12.39 5.50
C ASP A 274 -15.03 12.00 5.76
N ALA A 275 -15.31 11.43 6.94
CA ALA A 275 -16.67 11.06 7.35
C ALA A 275 -17.61 12.27 7.40
N ALA A 276 -17.14 13.42 7.91
CA ALA A 276 -17.92 14.66 7.95
C ALA A 276 -18.27 15.16 6.54
N VAL A 277 -17.33 15.12 5.59
CA VAL A 277 -17.59 15.47 4.19
C VAL A 277 -18.63 14.54 3.58
N LEU A 278 -18.48 13.22 3.77
CA LEU A 278 -19.44 12.24 3.26
C LEU A 278 -20.83 12.40 3.88
N SER A 279 -20.92 12.69 5.18
CA SER A 279 -22.19 12.99 5.85
C SER A 279 -22.90 14.18 5.20
N GLY A 280 -22.18 15.27 4.90
CA GLY A 280 -22.72 16.42 4.18
C GLY A 280 -23.21 16.08 2.76
N ILE A 281 -22.61 15.08 2.09
CA ILE A 281 -23.05 14.57 0.79
C ILE A 281 -24.28 13.66 0.92
N ALA A 282 -24.35 12.84 1.97
CA ALA A 282 -25.50 11.97 2.26
C ALA A 282 -26.78 12.78 2.49
N ALA A 283 -26.68 13.96 3.12
CA ALA A 283 -27.79 14.88 3.35
C ALA A 283 -28.38 15.48 2.06
N LYS A 284 -27.66 15.43 0.94
CA LYS A 284 -28.15 15.90 -0.36
C LYS A 284 -28.86 14.76 -1.10
N ALA A 285 -29.98 15.10 -1.74
CA ALA A 285 -30.66 14.17 -2.65
C ALA A 285 -29.67 13.72 -3.76
N PRO A 286 -29.50 12.41 -4.01
CA PRO A 286 -28.51 11.92 -4.97
C PRO A 286 -28.85 12.29 -6.41
N MET A 287 -30.13 12.57 -6.70
CA MET A 287 -30.61 13.20 -7.94
C MET A 287 -31.75 14.15 -7.56
N ALA A 288 -31.70 15.40 -8.01
CA ALA A 288 -32.80 16.34 -7.79
C ALA A 288 -34.08 15.86 -8.51
N ASN A 289 -35.24 16.22 -7.95
CA ASN A 289 -36.59 15.76 -8.32
C ASN A 289 -36.82 15.53 -9.82
N GLY A 290 -37.20 14.31 -10.18
CA GLY A 290 -37.51 13.88 -11.56
C GLY A 290 -36.98 12.48 -11.92
N GLY A 291 -36.89 11.55 -10.96
CA GLY A 291 -36.44 10.18 -11.22
C GLY A 291 -37.23 9.51 -12.34
N LEU A 292 -36.52 8.75 -13.19
CA LEU A 292 -36.96 8.04 -14.40
C LEU A 292 -38.39 8.39 -14.85
N ALA A 293 -38.51 9.50 -15.60
CA ALA A 293 -39.61 9.68 -16.53
C ALA A 293 -39.52 8.62 -17.65
#